data_AF-A0A2G3LE15-F1
#
_entry.id   AF-A0A2G3LE15-F1
#
_cell.length_a   1.000
_cell.length_b   1.000
_cell.length_c   1.000
_cell.angle_alpha   90.00
_cell.angle_beta   90.00
_cell.angle_gamma   90.00
#
_symmetry.space_group_name_H-M   'P 1'
#
loop_
_entity.id
_entity.type
_entity.pdbx_description
1 polymer ?
#
loop_
_entity_poly.entity_id
_entity_poly.type
_entity_poly.pdbx_seq_one_letter_code
_entity_poly.pdbx_strand_id
1 'polypeptide(L)' 'MICMEGWTIEVAAGEVGSFHWSLADSGNWYDFSVTCNTQKTFRRRVAGRIENGKDSVSDPTLGRA' A
#
# COMPACT_ATOMS: atom_id res chain seq x y z
N MET A 1 -8.08 15.18 -7.49
CA MET A 1 -6.96 15.40 -8.43
C MET A 1 -5.78 15.96 -7.65
N ILE A 2 -4.95 15.10 -7.06
CA ILE A 2 -3.71 15.47 -6.36
C ILE A 2 -2.67 14.36 -6.61
N CYS A 3 -1.55 14.79 -7.18
CA CYS A 3 -0.18 14.22 -7.22
C CYS A 3 -0.02 12.74 -7.66
N MET A 4 0.26 12.58 -8.96
CA MET A 4 0.67 11.34 -9.65
C MET A 4 2.18 11.09 -9.50
N GLU A 5 2.75 11.16 -8.30
CA GLU A 5 4.17 10.87 -8.09
C GLU A 5 4.32 9.83 -6.99
N GLY A 6 4.68 8.61 -7.40
CA GLY A 6 4.93 7.52 -6.46
C GLY A 6 6.17 7.79 -5.61
N TRP A 7 6.20 7.21 -4.41
CA TRP A 7 7.35 7.32 -3.51
C TRP A 7 8.53 6.50 -4.03
N THR A 8 9.72 7.09 -4.04
CA THR A 8 10.97 6.45 -4.47
C THR A 8 12.02 6.55 -3.37
N ILE A 9 12.79 5.48 -3.18
CA ILE A 9 13.94 5.43 -2.28
C ILE A 9 15.08 4.72 -2.99
N GLU A 10 16.29 5.26 -2.87
CA GLU A 10 17.51 4.59 -3.31
C GLU A 10 18.09 3.80 -2.13
N VAL A 11 18.46 2.55 -2.37
CA VAL A 11 19.06 1.66 -1.36
C VAL A 11 20.33 1.05 -1.94
N ALA A 12 21.42 1.08 -1.18
CA ALA A 12 22.65 0.39 -1.56
C ALA A 12 22.51 -1.13 -1.35
N ALA A 13 23.44 -1.89 -1.91
CA ALA A 13 23.44 -3.35 -1.73
C ALA A 13 23.59 -3.70 -0.23
N GLY A 14 22.62 -4.46 0.31
CA GLY A 14 22.59 -4.86 1.72
C GLY A 14 21.88 -3.88 2.65
N GLU A 15 21.51 -2.69 2.17
CA GLU A 15 20.79 -1.69 2.96
C GLU A 15 19.27 -1.88 2.94
N VAL A 16 18.61 -1.34 3.96
CA VAL A 16 17.15 -1.38 4.10
C VAL A 16 16.60 0.04 4.10
N GLY A 17 15.74 0.33 3.13
CA GLY A 17 14.94 1.56 3.10
C GLY A 17 13.52 1.31 3.64
N SER A 18 12.95 2.29 4.34
CA SER A 18 11.60 2.20 4.90
C SER A 18 10.76 3.40 4.54
N PHE A 19 9.48 3.15 4.26
CA PHE A 19 8.44 4.17 4.20
C PHE A 19 7.44 3.93 5.33
N HIS A 20 6.86 5.01 5.84
CA HIS A 20 5.84 4.96 6.87
C HIS A 20 4.62 5.73 6.37
N TRP A 21 3.46 5.09 6.43
CA TRP A 21 2.18 5.68 6.04
C TRP A 21 1.19 5.57 7.20
N SER A 22 0.48 6.66 7.47
CA SER A 22 -0.74 6.58 8.28
C SER A 22 -1.87 6.02 7.41
N LEU A 23 -2.53 4.96 7.90
CA LEU A 23 -3.68 4.35 7.22
C LEU A 23 -5.01 4.72 7.88
N ALA A 24 -4.99 5.64 8.86
CA ALA A 24 -6.17 6.00 9.65
C ALA A 24 -7.33 6.50 8.77
N ASP A 25 -7.01 7.36 7.79
CA ASP A 25 -8.01 7.96 6.89
C ASP A 25 -8.52 6.98 5.82
N SER A 26 -7.78 5.88 5.59
CA SER A 26 -8.13 4.83 4.64
C SER A 26 -8.86 3.65 5.30
N GLY A 27 -9.34 3.80 6.53
CA GLY A 27 -9.97 2.71 7.28
C GLY A 27 -9.04 1.52 7.50
N ASN A 28 -7.74 1.78 7.63
CA ASN A 28 -6.65 0.82 7.77
C ASN A 28 -6.40 -0.08 6.55
N TRP A 29 -7.00 0.20 5.39
CA TRP A 29 -6.73 -0.50 4.14
C TRP A 29 -5.51 0.07 3.43
N TYR A 30 -4.76 -0.81 2.75
CA TYR A 30 -3.62 -0.44 1.91
C TYR A 30 -3.52 -1.33 0.68
N ASP A 31 -2.96 -0.76 -0.40
CA ASP A 31 -2.59 -1.46 -1.63
C ASP A 31 -1.37 -0.76 -2.25
N PHE A 32 -0.21 -1.39 -2.12
CA PHE A 32 1.06 -0.86 -2.61
C PHE A 32 1.58 -1.72 -3.76
N SER A 33 2.13 -1.07 -4.77
CA SER A 33 2.90 -1.70 -5.84
C SER A 33 4.33 -1.21 -5.81
N VAL A 34 5.27 -2.11 -5.51
CA VAL A 34 6.70 -1.85 -5.51
C VAL A 34 7.26 -2.20 -6.88
N THR A 35 7.99 -1.27 -7.49
CA THR A 35 8.66 -1.45 -8.77
C THR A 35 10.13 -1.03 -8.67
N CYS A 36 10.97 -1.52 -9.58
CA CYS A 36 12.38 -1.17 -9.63
C CYS A 36 12.69 -0.53 -10.99
N ASN A 37 13.33 0.64 -10.98
CA ASN A 37 13.72 1.35 -12.20
C ASN A 37 14.82 0.61 -12.99
N THR A 38 15.73 -0.08 -12.30
CA THR A 38 16.83 -0.86 -12.93
C THR A 38 16.39 -2.23 -13.42
N GLN A 39 15.31 -2.81 -12.86
CA GLN A 39 14.75 -4.10 -13.25
C GLN A 39 13.27 -3.97 -13.60
N LYS A 40 12.96 -3.72 -14.88
CA LYS A 40 11.59 -3.44 -15.36
C LYS A 40 10.57 -4.56 -15.11
N THR A 41 11.03 -5.80 -14.97
CA THR A 41 10.19 -6.97 -14.70
C THR A 41 9.91 -7.17 -13.21
N PHE A 42 10.66 -6.50 -12.33
CA PHE A 42 10.43 -6.59 -10.90
C PHE A 42 9.18 -5.77 -10.52
N ARG A 43 8.16 -6.48 -10.06
CA ARG A 43 6.97 -5.89 -9.46
C ARG A 43 6.50 -6.77 -8.32
N ARG A 44 6.20 -6.15 -7.17
CA ARG A 44 5.54 -6.82 -6.04
C ARG A 44 4.35 -5.98 -5.61
N ARG A 45 3.19 -6.59 -5.47
CA ARG A 45 2.00 -5.95 -4.92
C ARG A 45 1.76 -6.49 -3.51
N VAL A 46 1.54 -5.60 -2.56
CA VAL A 46 1.14 -5.93 -1.20
C VAL A 46 -0.12 -5.15 -0.87
N ALA A 47 -1.20 -5.86 -0.58
CA ALA A 47 -2.48 -5.26 -0.29
C ALA A 47 -3.11 -5.98 0.90
N GLY A 48 -3.85 -5.24 1.71
CA GLY A 48 -4.49 -5.78 2.89
C GLY A 48 -5.08 -4.69 3.76
N ARG A 49 -5.39 -5.08 4.99
CA ARG A 49 -5.87 -4.18 6.03
C ARG A 49 -5.11 -4.46 7.31
N ILE A 50 -4.79 -3.41 8.06
CA ILE A 50 -4.30 -3.57 9.42
C ILE A 50 -5.48 -3.87 10.35
N GLU A 51 -5.46 -5.04 10.97
CA GLU A 51 -6.40 -5.41 12.03
C GLU A 51 -6.02 -4.71 13.33
N ASN A 52 -6.96 -3.93 13.87
CA ASN A 52 -6.78 -3.18 15.11
C ASN A 52 -7.91 -3.47 16.13
N GLY A 53 -8.64 -4.57 15.93
CA GLY A 53 -9.78 -4.97 16.75
C GLY A 53 -11.04 -4.12 16.59
N LYS A 54 -11.05 -3.10 15.72
CA LYS A 54 -12.25 -2.31 15.41
C LYS A 54 -13.00 -2.91 14.25
N ASP A 55 -14.33 -2.92 14.36
CA ASP A 55 -15.22 -3.33 13.28
C ASP A 55 -14.90 -2.61 11.98
N SER A 56 -14.92 -3.36 10.88
CA SER A 56 -14.80 -2.79 9.55
C SER A 56 -16.15 -2.35 9.02
N VAL A 57 -16.13 -1.34 8.16
CA VAL A 57 -17.18 -1.19 7.15
C VAL A 57 -17.03 -2.37 6.19
N SER A 58 -18.00 -3.27 6.19
CA SER A 58 -18.14 -4.28 5.14
C SER A 58 -18.49 -3.58 3.81
N ASP A 59 -18.08 -4.17 2.69
CA ASP A 59 -18.46 -3.66 1.37
C ASP A 59 -20.00 -3.50 1.31
N PRO A 60 -20.52 -2.26 1.12
CA PRO A 60 -21.96 -2.00 1.09
C PRO A 60 -22.70 -2.78 0.00
N THR A 61 -21.98 -3.26 -1.02
CA THR A 61 -22.55 -4.01 -2.14
C THR A 61 -22.70 -5.51 -1.87
N LEU A 62 -22.11 -6.05 -0.80
CA LEU A 62 -22.30 -7.45 -0.38
C LEU A 62 -23.70 -7.74 0.20
N GLY A 63 -24.51 -6.70 0.42
CA GLY A 63 -25.87 -6.83 0.99
C GLY A 63 -27.03 -6.72 0.00
N ARG A 64 -26.77 -6.57 -1.31
CA ARG A 64 -27.83 -6.51 -2.33
C ARG A 64 -27.88 -7.82 -3.11
N ALA A 65 -28.66 -8.77 -2.60
CA ALA A 65 -29.23 -9.88 -3.38
C ALA A 65 -30.59 -9.47 -3.95
#